data_AF-A0A354SKI8-F1
#
_entry.id   AF-A0A354SKI8-F1
#
_cell.length_a   1.000
_cell.length_b   1.000
_cell.length_c   1.000
_cell.angle_alpha   90.00
_cell.angle_beta   90.00
_cell.angle_gamma   90.00
#
_symmetry.space_group_name_H-M   'P 1'
#
loop_
_entity.id
_entity.type
_entity.pdbx_description
1 polymer ?
#
loop_
_entity_poly.entity_id
_entity_poly.type
_entity_poly.pdbx_seq_one_letter_code
_entity_poly.pdbx_strand_id
1 'polypeptide(L)'
;MPTVKPEKLILLDIAKADLGSHELNKLIKNAYRRQVKIHHPDMGGQASTFRKIHEAYKDLLRWADQPTFIRRRGFPDKWYYDGDNKRWVQPMPVRRG
;
A
#
# COMPACT_ATOMS: atom_id res chain seq x y z
N MET A 1 3.98 -6.55 5.73
CA MET A 1 3.67 -5.20 5.20
C MET A 1 3.56 -5.27 3.69
N PRO A 2 2.54 -4.67 3.05
CA PRO A 2 2.50 -4.58 1.59
C PRO A 2 3.70 -3.76 1.10
N THR A 3 4.27 -4.11 -0.04
CA THR A 3 5.40 -3.38 -0.65
C THR A 3 4.98 -2.05 -1.28
N VAL A 4 3.68 -1.86 -1.52
CA VAL A 4 3.15 -0.61 -2.08
C VAL A 4 3.31 0.54 -1.08
N LYS A 5 3.74 1.69 -1.61
CA LYS A 5 3.99 2.88 -0.82
C LYS A 5 2.69 3.46 -0.24
N PRO A 6 2.66 3.89 1.03
CA PRO A 6 1.45 4.38 1.70
C PRO A 6 0.87 5.64 1.05
N GLU A 7 1.70 6.48 0.43
CA GLU A 7 1.24 7.71 -0.23
C GLU A 7 0.27 7.42 -1.38
N LYS A 8 0.41 6.26 -2.05
CA LYS A 8 -0.49 5.84 -3.12
C LYS A 8 -1.88 5.46 -2.60
N LEU A 9 -1.92 4.87 -1.40
CA LEU A 9 -3.17 4.54 -0.72
C LEU A 9 -3.89 5.82 -0.30
N ILE A 10 -3.15 6.80 0.20
CA ILE A 10 -3.68 8.12 0.57
C ILE A 10 -4.24 8.85 -0.66
N LEU A 11 -3.52 8.84 -1.78
CA LEU A 11 -3.97 9.50 -3.02
C LEU A 11 -5.26 8.91 -3.60
N LEU A 12 -5.49 7.61 -3.41
CA LEU A 12 -6.75 6.96 -3.81
C LEU A 12 -7.78 6.90 -2.68
N ASP A 13 -7.40 7.29 -1.47
CA ASP A 13 -8.21 7.17 -0.26
C ASP A 13 -8.73 5.73 -0.09
N ILE A 14 -7.78 4.78 -0.08
CA ILE A 14 -7.97 3.34 0.15
C ILE A 14 -7.36 3.00 1.51
N ALA A 15 -8.11 2.29 2.37
CA ALA A 15 -7.57 1.86 3.65
C ALA A 15 -6.60 0.70 3.47
N LYS A 16 -5.59 0.61 4.34
CA LYS A 16 -4.62 -0.51 4.33
C LYS A 16 -5.31 -1.87 4.51
N ALA A 17 -6.43 -1.91 5.22
CA ALA A 17 -7.23 -3.13 5.42
C ALA A 17 -7.86 -3.65 4.11
N ASP A 18 -8.18 -2.75 3.17
CA ASP A 18 -8.81 -3.09 1.89
C ASP A 18 -7.87 -3.84 0.95
N LEU A 19 -6.55 -3.75 1.18
CA LEU A 19 -5.53 -4.48 0.40
C LEU A 19 -5.64 -6.00 0.52
N GLY A 20 -6.35 -6.50 1.55
CA GLY A 20 -6.66 -7.93 1.69
C GLY A 20 -7.97 -8.36 1.03
N SER A 21 -8.72 -7.43 0.41
CA SER A 21 -10.02 -7.73 -0.19
C SER A 21 -9.88 -8.53 -1.49
N HIS A 22 -10.76 -9.52 -1.68
CA HIS A 22 -10.90 -10.23 -2.96
C HIS A 22 -11.37 -9.28 -4.08
N GLU A 23 -12.01 -8.17 -3.73
CA GLU A 23 -12.52 -7.15 -4.66
C GLU A 23 -11.57 -5.95 -4.80
N LEU A 24 -10.29 -6.09 -4.41
CA LEU A 24 -9.33 -4.98 -4.41
C LEU A 24 -9.24 -4.26 -5.77
N ASN A 25 -9.24 -5.00 -6.87
CA ASN A 25 -9.23 -4.44 -8.22
C ASN A 25 -10.42 -3.51 -8.49
N LYS A 26 -11.61 -3.87 -8.00
CA LYS A 26 -12.84 -3.07 -8.13
C LYS A 26 -12.77 -1.85 -7.23
N LEU A 27 -12.27 -2.00 -6.00
CA LEU A 27 -12.07 -0.90 -5.06
C LEU A 27 -11.11 0.15 -5.63
N ILE A 28 -9.96 -0.27 -6.17
CA ILE A 28 -8.98 0.63 -6.80
C ILE A 28 -9.60 1.43 -7.95
N LYS A 29 -10.34 0.76 -8.84
CA LYS A 29 -11.02 1.41 -9.98
C LYS A 29 -12.09 2.41 -9.53
N ASN A 30 -12.87 2.07 -8.49
CA ASN A 30 -13.91 2.95 -7.96
C ASN A 30 -13.31 4.17 -7.25
N ALA A 31 -12.29 3.95 -6.43
CA ALA A 31 -11.52 4.99 -5.78
C ALA A 31 -10.92 5.99 -6.78
N TYR A 32 -10.28 5.48 -7.85
CA TYR A 32 -9.75 6.30 -8.93
C TYR A 32 -10.82 7.16 -9.60
N ARG A 33 -11.97 6.58 -9.98
CA ARG A 33 -13.08 7.35 -10.60
C ARG A 33 -13.57 8.48 -9.71
N ARG A 34 -13.72 8.22 -8.41
CA ARG A 34 -14.10 9.24 -7.42
C ARG A 34 -13.07 10.36 -7.35
N GLN A 35 -11.79 10.01 -7.20
CA GLN A 35 -10.70 10.99 -7.08
C GLN A 35 -10.52 11.82 -8.35
N VAL A 36 -10.62 11.20 -9.53
CA VAL A 36 -10.61 11.93 -10.82
C VAL A 36 -11.78 12.88 -10.93
N LYS A 37 -12.99 12.47 -10.52
CA LYS A 37 -14.16 13.35 -10.53
C LYS A 37 -13.97 14.56 -9.61
N ILE A 38 -13.26 14.43 -8.49
CA ILE A 38 -13.01 15.55 -7.56
C ILE A 38 -11.91 16.47 -8.11
N HIS A 39 -10.85 15.90 -8.69
CA HIS A 39 -9.63 16.62 -9.06
C HIS A 39 -9.46 16.85 -10.56
N HIS A 40 -10.53 16.70 -11.36
CA HIS A 40 -10.45 16.84 -12.81
C HIS A 40 -10.04 18.27 -13.20
N PRO A 41 -9.05 18.46 -14.09
CA PRO A 41 -8.60 19.79 -14.48
C PRO A 41 -9.74 20.65 -15.06
N ASP A 42 -10.62 20.05 -15.86
CA ASP A 42 -11.76 20.75 -16.47
C ASP A 42 -12.82 21.21 -15.46
N MET A 43 -12.79 20.70 -14.22
CA MET A 43 -13.66 21.14 -13.12
C MET A 43 -12.91 22.01 -12.10
N GLY A 44 -11.78 22.62 -12.50
CA GLY A 44 -10.97 23.48 -11.65
C GLY A 44 -9.95 22.73 -10.78
N GLY A 45 -9.74 21.45 -11.03
CA GLY A 45 -8.70 20.66 -10.38
C GLY A 45 -7.29 20.99 -10.90
N GLN A 46 -6.25 20.64 -10.13
CA GLN A 46 -4.88 20.78 -10.61
C GLN A 46 -4.45 19.57 -11.43
N ALA A 47 -3.95 19.81 -12.65
CA ALA A 47 -3.41 18.77 -13.52
C ALA A 47 -2.26 17.96 -12.87
N SER A 48 -1.47 18.61 -12.00
CA SER A 48 -0.41 17.96 -11.21
C SER A 48 -0.97 16.91 -10.24
N THR A 49 -2.07 17.21 -9.56
CA THR A 49 -2.77 16.29 -8.66
C THR A 49 -3.39 15.13 -9.42
N PHE A 50 -4.05 15.40 -10.56
CA PHE A 50 -4.58 14.35 -11.44
C PHE A 50 -3.50 13.36 -11.87
N ARG A 51 -2.32 13.85 -12.29
CA ARG A 51 -1.18 12.98 -12.66
C ARG A 51 -0.75 12.09 -11.50
N LYS A 52 -0.64 12.62 -10.28
CA LYS A 52 -0.28 11.83 -9.09
C LYS A 52 -1.32 10.74 -8.79
N ILE A 53 -2.61 11.06 -8.87
CA ILE A 53 -3.71 10.11 -8.69
C ILE A 53 -3.63 9.01 -9.75
N HIS A 54 -3.40 9.38 -11.01
CA HIS A 54 -3.31 8.43 -12.11
C HIS A 54 -2.10 7.49 -12.00
N GLU A 55 -0.92 7.99 -11.61
CA GLU A 55 0.24 7.15 -11.33
C GLU A 55 -0.01 6.20 -10.14
N ALA A 56 -0.59 6.70 -9.05
CA ALA A 56 -0.95 5.89 -7.90
C ALA A 56 -1.91 4.74 -8.28
N TYR A 57 -2.91 5.03 -9.13
CA TYR A 57 -3.84 4.05 -9.69
C TYR A 57 -3.14 2.95 -10.49
N LYS A 58 -2.29 3.30 -11.46
CA LYS A 58 -1.57 2.32 -12.27
C LYS A 58 -0.67 1.42 -11.41
N ASP A 59 0.03 2.02 -10.47
CA ASP A 59 0.92 1.28 -9.58
C ASP A 59 0.17 0.37 -8.61
N LEU A 60 -0.98 0.79 -8.09
CA LEU A 60 -1.81 -0.04 -7.22
C LEU A 60 -2.48 -1.19 -7.98
N LEU A 61 -2.92 -0.98 -9.22
CA LEU A 61 -3.40 -2.07 -10.07
C LEU A 61 -2.31 -3.09 -10.35
N ARG A 62 -1.12 -2.64 -10.77
CA ARG A 62 0.02 -3.55 -11.01
C ARG A 62 0.38 -4.34 -9.75
N TRP A 63 0.31 -3.71 -8.57
CA TRP A 63 0.52 -4.41 -7.31
C TRP A 63 -0.62 -5.39 -7.00
N ALA A 64 -1.89 -5.05 -7.27
CA ALA A 64 -3.03 -5.93 -7.01
C ALA A 64 -3.00 -7.20 -7.88
N ASP A 65 -2.45 -7.13 -9.09
CA ASP A 65 -2.26 -8.29 -9.96
C ASP A 65 -1.18 -9.25 -9.43
N GLN A 66 -0.15 -8.71 -8.78
CA GLN A 66 0.97 -9.48 -8.21
C GLN A 66 1.32 -8.96 -6.81
N PRO A 67 0.48 -9.23 -5.79
CA PRO A 67 0.61 -8.60 -4.49
C PRO A 67 1.84 -9.14 -3.76
N THR A 68 2.80 -8.24 -3.52
CA THR A 68 4.03 -8.56 -2.78
C THR A 68 4.00 -7.96 -1.39
N PHE A 69 4.45 -8.77 -0.41
CA PHE A 69 4.48 -8.39 0.99
C PHE A 69 5.87 -8.62 1.58
N ILE A 70 6.41 -7.60 2.25
CA ILE A 70 7.61 -7.71 3.07
C ILE A 70 7.23 -8.45 4.35
N ARG A 71 7.83 -9.63 4.54
CA ARG A 71 7.83 -10.36 5.80
C ARG A 71 9.17 -10.10 6.50
N ARG A 72 9.15 -9.26 7.55
CA ARG A 72 10.30 -9.14 8.45
C ARG A 72 10.27 -10.35 9.39
N ARG A 73 11.18 -11.31 9.20
CA ARG A 73 11.26 -12.50 10.07
C ARG A 73 12.11 -12.28 11.32
N GLY A 74 12.51 -11.04 11.62
CA GLY A 74 13.42 -10.74 12.72
C GLY A 74 14.88 -10.97 12.38
N PHE A 75 15.76 -10.46 13.26
CA PHE A 75 17.20 -10.62 13.11
C PHE A 75 17.65 -11.92 13.79
N PRO A 76 18.68 -12.61 13.26
CA PRO A 76 19.14 -13.90 13.79
C PRO A 76 19.71 -13.83 15.21
N ASP A 77 20.08 -12.66 15.68
CA ASP A 77 20.90 -12.48 16.90
C ASP A 77 20.39 -11.38 17.84
N LYS A 78 19.38 -10.60 17.45
CA LYS A 78 18.93 -9.43 18.20
C LYS A 78 17.41 -9.34 18.28
N TRP A 79 16.95 -8.96 19.46
CA TRP A 79 15.57 -8.53 19.66
C TRP A 79 15.31 -7.34 18.76
N TYR A 80 14.14 -7.31 18.12
CA TYR A 80 13.70 -6.13 17.39
C TYR A 80 12.33 -5.70 17.88
N TYR A 81 12.13 -4.38 17.95
CA TYR A 81 10.83 -3.83 18.28
C TYR A 81 9.95 -3.82 17.03
N ASP A 82 8.85 -4.55 17.09
CA ASP A 82 7.80 -4.54 16.07
C ASP A 82 6.80 -3.44 16.41
N GLY A 83 6.97 -2.27 15.79
CA GLY A 83 6.11 -1.11 15.99
C GLY A 83 4.68 -1.32 15.51
N ASP A 84 4.44 -2.23 14.55
CA ASP A 84 3.09 -2.52 14.05
C ASP A 84 2.26 -3.27 15.10
N ASN A 85 2.89 -4.19 15.85
CA ASN A 85 2.24 -4.99 16.89
C ASN A 85 2.58 -4.53 18.32
N LYS A 86 3.30 -3.41 18.46
CA LYS A 86 3.75 -2.81 19.73
C LYS A 86 4.44 -3.81 20.67
N ARG A 87 5.25 -4.71 20.13
CA ARG A 87 5.89 -5.79 20.91
C ARG A 87 7.35 -5.96 20.55
N TRP A 88 8.12 -6.48 21.51
CA TRP A 88 9.45 -7.01 21.24
C TRP A 88 9.33 -8.39 20.62
N VAL A 89 10.05 -8.62 19.52
CA VAL A 89 10.12 -9.91 18.84
C VAL A 89 11.49 -10.52 19.10
N GLN A 90 11.47 -11.75 19.59
CA GLN A 90 12.67 -12.50 19.92
C GLN A 90 13.52 -12.79 18.67
N PRO A 91 14.85 -12.92 18.83
CA PRO A 91 15.75 -13.33 17.76
C PRO A 91 15.32 -14.66 17.12
N MET A 92 15.52 -14.79 15.81
CA MET A 92 15.30 -16.09 15.16
C MET A 92 16.43 -17.05 15.53
N PRO A 93 16.13 -18.30 15.93
CA PRO A 93 17.17 -19.27 16.22
C PRO A 93 18.04 -19.47 14.96
N VAL A 94 19.32 -19.18 15.08
CA VAL A 94 20.31 -19.45 14.03
C VAL A 94 20.35 -20.96 13.83
N ARG A 95 19.89 -21.44 12.68
CA ARG A 95 20.13 -22.84 12.30
C ARG A 95 21.63 -22.98 12.07
N ARG A 96 22.35 -23.57 13.04
CA ARG A 96 23.71 -24.07 12.81
C ARG A 96 23.57 -25.26 11.85
N GLY A 97 24.02 -25.05 10.61
CA GLY A 97 24.23 -26.12 9.63
C GLY A 97 25.50 -26.89 9.93
#